data_AF-A0A166A126-F1
#
_entry.id   AF-A0A166A126-F1
#
_cell.length_a   1.000
_cell.length_b   1.000
_cell.length_c   1.000
_cell.angle_alpha   90.00
_cell.angle_beta   90.00
_cell.angle_gamma   90.00
#
_symmetry.space_group_name_H-M   'P 1'
#
loop_
_entity.id
_entity.type
_entity.pdbx_description
1 polymer ?
#
loop_
_entity_poly.entity_id
_entity_poly.type
_entity_poly.pdbx_seq_one_letter_code
_entity_poly.pdbx_strand_id
1 'polypeptide(L)'
;MLSSSLLLLSVAFSAYAAPSKRQSEDNGSCQALQTTCAASVKPDLSDAWNIKACVFGATCFGGQRPVDGFLAAVHSDRGLSGPAPASVNLPRVTTALFNSISTDGKTVSQQNFIDGFYSSLDTTVGPYPTNVQYVIDLFGNVQDWTAFCSSAVPFQNFADYFQYSSSVNSPGCTGAVTSRLISPEAVTFVSSAAATAATSGATTSELASAITVTSEAASAITVTSEAAEAVTVTSEAASAVTVTSAATALTTEAVSAVTSAASAVTTQVVPVATTSASVA
;
A
#
# COMPACT_ATOMS: atom_id res chain seq x y z
N MET A 1 -65.67 -11.75 35.85
CA MET A 1 -64.62 -10.72 35.83
C MET A 1 -63.29 -11.41 35.49
N LEU A 2 -62.94 -11.47 34.21
CA LEU A 2 -61.71 -12.08 33.71
C LEU A 2 -60.82 -10.94 33.22
N SER A 3 -59.83 -10.58 34.04
CA SER A 3 -58.86 -9.53 33.74
C SER A 3 -57.79 -10.09 32.82
N SER A 4 -57.81 -9.67 31.54
CA SER A 4 -56.81 -10.04 30.55
C SER A 4 -55.65 -9.05 30.65
N SER A 5 -54.53 -9.50 31.22
CA SER A 5 -53.28 -8.73 31.26
C SER A 5 -52.60 -8.78 29.89
N LEU A 6 -52.66 -7.65 29.17
CA LEU A 6 -51.86 -7.39 27.97
C LEU A 6 -50.41 -7.17 28.38
N LEU A 7 -49.56 -8.17 28.13
CA LEU A 7 -48.10 -8.07 28.20
C LEU A 7 -47.61 -7.32 26.94
N LEU A 8 -47.26 -6.04 27.12
CA LEU A 8 -46.58 -5.23 26.13
C LEU A 8 -45.13 -5.68 26.02
N LEU A 9 -44.83 -6.47 24.98
CA LEU A 9 -43.47 -6.89 24.64
C LEU A 9 -42.77 -5.73 23.90
N SER A 10 -42.04 -4.92 24.65
CA SER A 10 -41.20 -3.84 24.11
C SER A 10 -39.98 -4.43 23.40
N VAL A 11 -40.06 -4.62 22.08
CA VAL A 11 -38.91 -5.05 21.27
C VAL A 11 -38.02 -3.83 21.05
N ALA A 12 -37.00 -3.67 21.89
CA ALA A 12 -35.92 -2.74 21.63
C ALA A 12 -35.08 -3.30 20.48
N PHE A 13 -35.28 -2.77 19.28
CA PHE A 13 -34.37 -3.00 18.16
C PHE A 13 -33.05 -2.30 18.48
N SER A 14 -32.10 -3.03 19.06
CA SER A 14 -30.71 -2.61 19.06
C SER A 14 -30.31 -2.39 17.61
N ALA A 15 -29.90 -1.16 17.27
CA ALA A 15 -29.27 -0.85 16.01
C ALA A 15 -27.98 -1.68 15.92
N TYR A 16 -28.09 -2.88 15.35
CA TYR A 16 -26.93 -3.61 14.87
C TYR A 16 -26.25 -2.69 13.86
N ALA A 17 -25.06 -2.22 14.20
CA ALA A 17 -24.19 -1.60 13.22
C ALA A 17 -24.10 -2.60 12.07
N ALA A 18 -24.68 -2.26 10.92
CA ALA A 18 -24.60 -3.09 9.73
C ALA A 18 -23.11 -3.40 9.52
N PRO A 19 -22.73 -4.68 9.34
CA PRO A 19 -21.34 -5.06 9.19
C PRO A 19 -20.70 -4.14 8.17
N SER A 20 -19.65 -3.45 8.59
CA SER A 20 -18.85 -2.51 7.79
C SER A 20 -18.76 -3.09 6.39
N LYS A 21 -19.28 -2.37 5.38
CA LYS A 21 -19.46 -2.86 4.00
C LYS A 21 -18.33 -3.82 3.63
N ARG A 22 -18.63 -5.11 3.49
CA ARG A 22 -17.74 -6.06 2.84
C ARG A 22 -17.30 -5.42 1.53
N GLN A 23 -15.99 -5.39 1.32
CA GLN A 23 -15.42 -4.84 0.09
C GLN A 23 -16.15 -5.49 -1.09
N SER A 24 -16.58 -4.69 -2.08
CA SER A 24 -17.43 -5.17 -3.19
C SER A 24 -16.77 -6.24 -4.05
N GLU A 25 -15.49 -6.51 -3.84
CA GLU A 25 -14.68 -7.50 -4.53
C GLU A 25 -14.59 -8.85 -3.79
N ASP A 26 -15.09 -8.94 -2.54
CA ASP A 26 -15.17 -10.22 -1.82
C ASP A 26 -16.25 -11.11 -2.43
N ASN A 27 -15.85 -12.23 -3.03
CA ASN A 27 -16.77 -13.23 -3.57
C ASN A 27 -17.30 -14.22 -2.51
N GLY A 28 -17.30 -13.81 -1.24
CA GLY A 28 -17.73 -14.60 -0.09
C GLY A 28 -16.58 -15.28 0.67
N SER A 29 -15.33 -15.08 0.24
CA SER A 29 -14.14 -15.64 0.90
C SER A 29 -14.05 -15.22 2.38
N CYS A 30 -14.32 -13.95 2.67
CA CYS A 30 -14.31 -13.46 4.04
C CYS A 30 -15.51 -13.97 4.85
N GLN A 31 -16.60 -14.36 4.18
CA GLN A 31 -17.73 -14.98 4.85
C GLN A 31 -17.36 -16.39 5.26
N ALA A 32 -16.73 -17.15 4.37
CA ALA A 32 -16.22 -18.48 4.69
C ALA A 32 -15.22 -18.47 5.85
N LEU A 33 -14.28 -17.52 5.88
CA LEU A 33 -13.34 -17.35 7.00
C LEU A 33 -14.06 -16.98 8.31
N GLN A 34 -15.03 -16.07 8.26
CA GLN A 34 -15.85 -15.69 9.43
C GLN A 34 -16.63 -16.89 9.99
N THR A 35 -17.35 -17.61 9.13
CA THR A 35 -18.13 -18.80 9.53
C THR A 35 -17.21 -19.88 10.10
N THR A 36 -16.05 -20.10 9.50
CA THR A 36 -15.05 -21.07 9.98
C THR A 36 -14.47 -20.67 11.33
N CYS A 37 -14.19 -19.38 11.52
CA CYS A 37 -13.80 -18.84 12.81
C CYS A 37 -14.89 -19.09 13.86
N ALA A 38 -16.14 -18.73 13.57
CA ALA A 38 -17.29 -18.91 14.45
C ALA A 38 -17.50 -20.37 14.87
N ALA A 39 -17.26 -21.32 13.96
CA ALA A 39 -17.33 -22.74 14.24
C ALA A 39 -16.17 -23.27 15.10
N SER A 40 -14.98 -22.65 15.01
CA SER A 40 -13.75 -23.16 15.63
C SER A 40 -13.44 -22.54 16.99
N VAL A 41 -13.91 -21.33 17.24
CA VAL A 41 -13.55 -20.53 18.42
C VAL A 41 -14.33 -20.93 19.67
N LYS A 42 -13.69 -20.82 20.84
CA LYS A 42 -14.35 -21.04 22.14
C LYS A 42 -15.53 -20.10 22.36
N PRO A 43 -16.54 -20.49 23.16
CA PRO A 43 -17.72 -19.67 23.46
C PRO A 43 -17.43 -18.22 23.86
N ASP A 44 -16.33 -17.99 24.57
CA ASP A 44 -15.92 -16.67 25.08
C ASP A 44 -14.97 -15.89 24.13
N LEU A 45 -14.68 -16.43 22.94
CA LEU A 45 -13.72 -15.88 21.97
C LEU A 45 -12.28 -15.74 22.49
N SER A 46 -11.94 -16.36 23.62
CA SER A 46 -10.62 -16.24 24.27
C SER A 46 -9.46 -16.78 23.44
N ASP A 47 -9.74 -17.62 22.45
CA ASP A 47 -8.75 -18.19 21.53
C ASP A 47 -8.92 -17.74 20.07
N ALA A 48 -9.70 -16.67 19.82
CA ALA A 48 -9.93 -16.14 18.48
C ALA A 48 -8.59 -15.89 17.74
N TRP A 49 -7.61 -15.28 18.41
CA TRP A 49 -6.31 -14.96 17.81
C TRP A 49 -5.33 -16.14 17.79
N ASN A 50 -5.77 -17.34 18.17
CA ASN A 50 -5.03 -18.59 18.01
C ASN A 50 -5.57 -19.47 16.85
N ILE A 51 -6.52 -18.95 16.06
CA ILE A 51 -7.16 -19.66 14.96
C ILE A 51 -6.89 -18.91 13.64
N LYS A 52 -6.31 -19.61 12.64
CA LYS A 52 -5.96 -19.01 11.34
C LYS A 52 -7.14 -18.31 10.67
N ALA A 53 -8.29 -18.98 10.58
CA ALA A 53 -9.49 -18.43 9.96
C ALA A 53 -9.97 -17.12 10.62
N CYS A 54 -9.81 -16.99 11.95
CA CYS A 54 -10.15 -15.77 12.66
C CYS A 54 -9.18 -14.63 12.35
N VAL A 55 -7.88 -14.91 12.34
CA VAL A 55 -6.84 -13.91 12.00
C VAL A 55 -7.04 -13.39 10.59
N PHE A 56 -7.16 -14.27 9.59
CA PHE A 56 -7.37 -13.82 8.21
C PHE A 56 -8.75 -13.18 8.01
N GLY A 57 -9.81 -13.77 8.57
CA GLY A 57 -11.16 -13.20 8.52
C GLY A 57 -11.26 -11.81 9.14
N ALA A 58 -10.53 -11.52 10.21
CA ALA A 58 -10.52 -10.21 10.85
C ALA A 58 -9.95 -9.11 9.95
N THR A 59 -9.01 -9.44 9.05
CA THR A 59 -8.45 -8.46 8.11
C THR A 59 -9.43 -8.06 7.00
N CYS A 60 -10.47 -8.86 6.75
CA CYS A 60 -11.49 -8.58 5.76
C CYS A 60 -12.39 -7.39 6.10
N PHE A 61 -12.45 -7.02 7.38
CA PHE A 61 -13.29 -5.92 7.83
C PHE A 61 -12.50 -4.62 7.62
N GLY A 62 -13.09 -3.68 6.91
CA GLY A 62 -12.54 -2.32 6.75
C GLY A 62 -13.11 -1.32 7.76
N GLY A 63 -12.59 -0.10 7.70
CA GLY A 63 -13.09 1.05 8.48
C GLY A 63 -12.31 1.31 9.76
N GLN A 64 -12.90 2.11 10.66
CA GLN A 64 -12.20 2.57 11.88
C GLN A 64 -11.97 1.48 12.93
N ARG A 65 -12.74 0.37 12.89
CA ARG A 65 -12.67 -0.73 13.87
C ARG A 65 -12.75 -2.09 13.19
N PRO A 66 -11.72 -2.45 12.40
CA PRO A 66 -11.79 -3.63 11.55
C PRO A 66 -11.96 -4.91 12.39
N VAL A 67 -11.14 -5.07 13.41
CA VAL A 67 -11.07 -6.31 14.19
C VAL A 67 -12.26 -6.50 15.16
N ASP A 68 -12.71 -5.44 15.85
CA ASP A 68 -13.90 -5.52 16.70
C ASP A 68 -15.18 -5.73 15.87
N GLY A 69 -15.24 -5.17 14.66
CA GLY A 69 -16.32 -5.43 13.72
C GLY A 69 -16.40 -6.91 13.33
N PHE A 70 -15.26 -7.54 13.10
CA PHE A 70 -15.18 -8.98 12.85
C PHE A 70 -15.62 -9.81 14.06
N LEU A 71 -15.14 -9.49 15.26
CA LEU A 71 -15.56 -10.20 16.49
C LEU A 71 -17.07 -10.09 16.73
N ALA A 72 -17.66 -8.92 16.47
CA ALA A 72 -19.10 -8.73 16.54
C ALA A 72 -19.85 -9.61 15.53
N ALA A 73 -19.34 -9.75 14.31
CA ALA A 73 -19.93 -10.62 13.29
C ALA A 73 -19.82 -12.10 13.68
N VAL A 74 -18.66 -12.56 14.15
CA VAL A 74 -18.45 -13.92 14.67
C VAL A 74 -19.36 -14.21 15.86
N HIS A 75 -19.49 -13.27 16.79
CA HIS A 75 -20.38 -13.40 17.95
C HIS A 75 -21.85 -13.53 17.54
N SER A 76 -22.27 -12.74 16.54
CA SER A 76 -23.62 -12.77 15.97
C SER A 76 -23.91 -14.09 15.24
N ASP A 77 -22.97 -14.59 14.42
CA ASP A 77 -23.09 -15.87 13.71
C ASP A 77 -23.30 -17.06 14.65
N ARG A 78 -22.80 -16.96 15.88
CA ARG A 78 -22.98 -17.98 16.92
C ARG A 78 -24.29 -17.87 17.69
N GLY A 79 -25.11 -16.85 17.40
CA GLY A 79 -26.36 -16.60 18.12
C GLY A 79 -26.16 -16.20 19.57
N LEU A 80 -24.98 -15.67 19.94
CA LEU A 80 -24.69 -15.25 21.30
C LEU A 80 -25.37 -13.91 21.60
N SER A 81 -25.95 -13.79 22.80
CA SER A 81 -26.59 -12.56 23.27
C SER A 81 -25.59 -11.62 23.94
N GLY A 82 -25.78 -10.31 23.78
CA GLY A 82 -24.95 -9.28 24.41
C GLY A 82 -23.84 -8.74 23.48
N PRO A 83 -22.99 -7.82 23.98
CA PRO A 83 -21.89 -7.28 23.21
C PRO A 83 -20.77 -8.32 23.05
N ALA A 84 -20.18 -8.39 21.86
CA ALA A 84 -18.96 -9.17 21.66
C ALA A 84 -17.82 -8.60 22.53
N PRO A 85 -16.90 -9.45 23.01
CA PRO A 85 -15.70 -8.99 23.70
C PRO A 85 -14.87 -8.11 22.76
N ALA A 86 -14.32 -7.01 23.29
CA ALA A 86 -13.40 -6.15 22.56
C ALA A 86 -12.04 -6.85 22.36
N SER A 87 -11.42 -6.64 21.21
CA SER A 87 -10.15 -7.26 20.82
C SER A 87 -9.03 -6.99 21.81
N VAL A 88 -9.04 -5.81 22.45
CA VAL A 88 -8.07 -5.39 23.47
C VAL A 88 -8.08 -6.29 24.71
N ASN A 89 -9.22 -6.92 25.00
CA ASN A 89 -9.39 -7.80 26.16
C ASN A 89 -9.11 -9.27 25.84
N LEU A 90 -8.83 -9.60 24.58
CA LEU A 90 -8.50 -10.95 24.16
C LEU A 90 -6.99 -11.20 24.18
N PRO A 91 -6.54 -12.44 24.42
CA PRO A 91 -5.13 -12.81 24.26
C PRO A 91 -4.64 -12.53 22.85
N ARG A 92 -3.42 -12.00 22.74
CA ARG A 92 -2.76 -11.69 21.44
C ARG A 92 -2.59 -12.93 20.57
N VAL A 93 -2.31 -12.69 19.28
CA VAL A 93 -1.82 -13.74 18.37
C VAL A 93 -0.65 -14.47 19.01
N THR A 94 -0.75 -15.80 19.09
CA THR A 94 0.29 -16.61 19.71
C THR A 94 1.49 -16.73 18.77
N THR A 95 2.70 -16.90 19.34
CA THR A 95 3.90 -17.16 18.55
C THR A 95 3.78 -18.46 17.74
N ALA A 96 3.06 -19.46 18.27
CA ALA A 96 2.81 -20.71 17.54
C ALA A 96 1.97 -20.48 16.28
N LEU A 97 0.87 -19.72 16.38
CA LEU A 97 0.08 -19.36 15.20
C LEU A 97 0.89 -18.51 14.23
N PHE A 98 1.61 -17.51 14.73
CA PHE A 98 2.47 -16.66 13.91
C PHE A 98 3.51 -17.47 13.12
N ASN A 99 4.23 -18.38 13.78
CA ASN A 99 5.21 -19.26 13.13
C ASN A 99 4.57 -20.23 12.13
N SER A 100 3.27 -20.51 12.23
CA SER A 100 2.54 -21.30 11.24
C SER A 100 2.14 -20.53 9.99
N ILE A 101 2.33 -19.21 9.98
CA ILE A 101 2.09 -18.29 8.86
C ILE A 101 3.44 -17.81 8.30
N SER A 102 4.36 -17.42 9.19
CA SER A 102 5.70 -16.94 8.88
C SER A 102 6.62 -18.08 8.43
N THR A 103 7.33 -17.89 7.31
CA THR A 103 8.35 -18.87 6.87
C THR A 103 9.64 -18.78 7.69
N ASP A 104 9.98 -17.61 8.23
CA ASP A 104 11.23 -17.37 8.96
C ASP A 104 11.05 -17.33 10.50
N GLY A 105 9.80 -17.41 10.98
CA GLY A 105 9.43 -17.30 12.39
C GLY A 105 9.66 -15.91 13.00
N LYS A 106 9.94 -14.88 12.17
CA LYS A 106 10.28 -13.52 12.63
C LYS A 106 9.32 -12.47 12.08
N THR A 107 8.97 -12.60 10.81
CA THR A 107 8.13 -11.62 10.09
C THR A 107 7.07 -12.33 9.25
N VAL A 108 5.97 -11.64 8.99
CA VAL A 108 4.99 -12.04 7.97
C VAL A 108 5.20 -11.16 6.76
N SER A 109 5.65 -11.76 5.67
CA SER A 109 5.71 -11.11 4.36
C SER A 109 4.33 -11.11 3.67
N GLN A 110 4.19 -10.35 2.59
CA GLN A 110 2.98 -10.40 1.75
C GLN A 110 2.69 -11.82 1.25
N GLN A 111 3.73 -12.55 0.81
CA GLN A 111 3.55 -13.92 0.34
C GLN A 111 3.08 -14.85 1.47
N ASN A 112 3.65 -14.71 2.67
CA ASN A 112 3.19 -15.47 3.83
C ASN A 112 1.72 -15.21 4.17
N PHE A 113 1.28 -13.97 4.04
CA PHE A 113 -0.10 -13.59 4.27
C PHE A 113 -1.03 -14.20 3.22
N ILE A 114 -0.68 -14.09 1.93
CA ILE A 114 -1.42 -14.71 0.82
C ILE A 114 -1.54 -16.22 1.05
N ASP A 115 -0.42 -16.90 1.25
CA ASP A 115 -0.39 -18.36 1.43
C ASP A 115 -1.24 -18.79 2.63
N GLY A 116 -1.15 -18.06 3.75
CA GLY A 116 -1.94 -18.33 4.94
C GLY A 116 -3.44 -18.09 4.73
N PHE A 117 -3.82 -17.05 3.99
CA PHE A 117 -5.21 -16.73 3.66
C PHE A 117 -5.84 -17.84 2.81
N TYR A 118 -5.19 -18.22 1.70
CA TYR A 118 -5.67 -19.29 0.82
C TYR A 118 -5.65 -20.65 1.51
N SER A 119 -4.60 -20.97 2.28
CA SER A 119 -4.55 -22.20 3.09
C SER A 119 -5.69 -22.29 4.10
N SER A 120 -6.16 -21.16 4.63
CA SER A 120 -7.31 -21.14 5.54
C SER A 120 -8.62 -21.44 4.79
N LEU A 121 -8.77 -20.95 3.56
CA LEU A 121 -9.92 -21.24 2.69
C LEU A 121 -9.93 -22.66 2.14
N ASP A 122 -8.76 -23.29 1.99
CA ASP A 122 -8.70 -24.71 1.59
C ASP A 122 -9.45 -25.62 2.57
N THR A 123 -9.48 -25.25 3.85
CA THR A 123 -10.25 -25.98 4.87
C THR A 123 -11.76 -25.88 4.68
N THR A 124 -12.23 -24.86 3.94
CA THR A 124 -13.65 -24.59 3.67
C THR A 124 -14.06 -24.94 2.24
N VAL A 125 -13.10 -25.31 1.39
CA VAL A 125 -13.28 -25.50 -0.07
C VAL A 125 -13.71 -24.19 -0.76
N GLY A 126 -13.22 -23.05 -0.25
CA GLY A 126 -13.53 -21.72 -0.77
C GLY A 126 -14.84 -21.11 -0.22
N PRO A 127 -15.41 -20.10 -0.92
CA PRO A 127 -14.96 -19.54 -2.20
C PRO A 127 -13.63 -18.79 -2.09
N TYR A 128 -12.82 -18.87 -3.13
CA TYR A 128 -11.52 -18.22 -3.22
C TYR A 128 -11.64 -16.90 -3.96
N PRO A 129 -11.02 -15.80 -3.49
CA PRO A 129 -11.00 -14.55 -4.24
C PRO A 129 -10.53 -14.78 -5.68
N THR A 130 -11.23 -14.19 -6.65
CA THR A 130 -10.85 -14.30 -8.07
C THR A 130 -9.67 -13.41 -8.43
N ASN A 131 -9.34 -12.44 -7.57
CA ASN A 131 -8.24 -11.51 -7.75
C ASN A 131 -7.31 -11.58 -6.53
N VAL A 132 -6.03 -11.89 -6.74
CA VAL A 132 -5.03 -11.90 -5.67
C VAL A 132 -4.77 -10.51 -5.10
N GLN A 133 -4.99 -9.45 -5.90
CA GLN A 133 -4.82 -8.07 -5.45
C GLN A 133 -5.73 -7.75 -4.26
N TYR A 134 -6.92 -8.35 -4.20
CA TYR A 134 -7.80 -8.24 -3.06
C TYR A 134 -7.10 -8.63 -1.75
N VAL A 135 -6.44 -9.80 -1.73
CA VAL A 135 -5.72 -10.30 -0.54
C VAL A 135 -4.47 -9.48 -0.25
N ILE A 136 -3.81 -8.95 -1.30
CA ILE A 136 -2.69 -8.01 -1.16
C ILE A 136 -3.16 -6.73 -0.46
N ASP A 137 -4.31 -6.19 -0.83
CA ASP A 137 -4.87 -4.98 -0.24
C ASP A 137 -5.27 -5.21 1.24
N LEU A 138 -5.78 -6.41 1.57
CA LEU A 138 -6.01 -6.80 2.97
C LEU A 138 -4.72 -6.77 3.79
N PHE A 139 -3.62 -7.30 3.25
CA PHE A 139 -2.32 -7.22 3.92
C PHE A 139 -1.79 -5.78 3.98
N GLY A 140 -2.05 -4.99 2.93
CA GLY A 140 -1.75 -3.56 2.89
C GLY A 140 -2.37 -2.79 4.05
N ASN A 141 -3.59 -3.14 4.46
CA ASN A 141 -4.22 -2.54 5.65
C ASN A 141 -3.48 -2.90 6.96
N VAL A 142 -2.96 -4.12 7.07
CA VAL A 142 -2.13 -4.53 8.21
C VAL A 142 -0.81 -3.77 8.21
N GLN A 143 -0.16 -3.64 7.04
CA GLN A 143 1.08 -2.89 6.88
C GLN A 143 0.91 -1.41 7.18
N ASP A 144 -0.15 -0.78 6.66
CA ASP A 144 -0.49 0.61 6.92
C ASP A 144 -0.71 0.82 8.42
N TRP A 145 -1.54 -0.02 9.04
CA TRP A 145 -1.81 0.12 10.46
C TRP A 145 -0.56 -0.03 11.32
N THR A 146 0.32 -0.95 10.96
CA THR A 146 1.57 -1.21 11.69
C THR A 146 2.72 -0.28 11.32
N ALA A 147 2.56 0.57 10.31
CA ALA A 147 3.61 1.40 9.68
C ALA A 147 4.80 0.62 9.10
N PHE A 148 4.58 -0.61 8.63
CA PHE A 148 5.57 -1.43 7.89
C PHE A 148 5.27 -1.40 6.38
N CYS A 149 5.32 -0.20 5.82
CA CYS A 149 4.93 0.09 4.44
C CYS A 149 5.78 -0.71 3.44
N SER A 150 5.13 -1.57 2.66
CA SER A 150 5.80 -2.45 1.68
C SER A 150 6.90 -3.34 2.29
N SER A 151 6.84 -3.61 3.59
CA SER A 151 7.84 -4.39 4.33
C SER A 151 7.17 -5.53 5.11
N ALA A 152 7.93 -6.58 5.41
CA ALA A 152 7.39 -7.67 6.24
C ALA A 152 7.09 -7.17 7.66
N VAL A 153 5.99 -7.63 8.25
CA VAL A 153 5.50 -7.17 9.57
C VAL A 153 6.08 -8.07 10.65
N PRO A 154 6.85 -7.55 11.63
CA PRO A 154 7.37 -8.33 12.75
C PRO A 154 6.25 -8.87 13.66
N PHE A 155 6.53 -9.96 14.37
CA PHE A 155 5.56 -10.60 15.27
C PHE A 155 4.82 -9.63 16.20
N GLN A 156 5.55 -8.74 16.89
CA GLN A 156 4.93 -7.83 17.86
C GLN A 156 3.90 -6.93 17.18
N ASN A 157 4.24 -6.32 16.06
CA ASN A 157 3.35 -5.43 15.33
C ASN A 157 2.16 -6.19 14.71
N PHE A 158 2.38 -7.40 14.21
CA PHE A 158 1.32 -8.25 13.70
C PHE A 158 0.33 -8.62 14.80
N ALA A 159 0.82 -9.03 15.98
CA ALA A 159 -0.03 -9.34 17.13
C ALA A 159 -0.74 -8.09 17.69
N ASP A 160 -0.10 -6.92 17.64
CA ASP A 160 -0.69 -5.64 18.05
C ASP A 160 -1.84 -5.22 17.14
N TYR A 161 -1.74 -5.46 15.84
CA TYR A 161 -2.83 -5.18 14.92
C TYR A 161 -4.14 -5.86 15.37
N PHE A 162 -4.10 -7.16 15.69
CA PHE A 162 -5.30 -7.89 16.11
C PHE A 162 -5.77 -7.55 17.51
N GLN A 163 -4.92 -7.02 18.39
CA GLN A 163 -5.35 -6.63 19.72
C GLN A 163 -5.86 -5.18 19.76
N TYR A 164 -5.18 -4.26 19.07
CA TYR A 164 -5.31 -2.82 19.30
C TYR A 164 -5.87 -2.03 18.13
N SER A 165 -5.96 -2.59 16.91
CA SER A 165 -6.38 -1.79 15.74
C SER A 165 -7.78 -1.20 15.81
N SER A 166 -8.64 -1.69 16.69
CA SER A 166 -9.99 -1.15 16.90
C SER A 166 -10.07 -0.08 18.00
N SER A 167 -9.00 0.11 18.78
CA SER A 167 -8.94 1.09 19.88
C SER A 167 -7.86 2.15 19.69
N VAL A 168 -6.85 1.88 18.86
CA VAL A 168 -5.72 2.75 18.61
C VAL A 168 -5.66 3.08 17.12
N ASN A 169 -5.56 4.38 16.83
CA ASN A 169 -5.34 4.85 15.47
C ASN A 169 -3.91 4.54 15.03
N SER A 170 -3.77 4.15 13.77
CA SER A 170 -2.44 3.97 13.19
C SER A 170 -1.75 5.30 12.92
N PRO A 171 -0.41 5.38 13.05
CA PRO A 171 0.38 6.44 12.43
C PRO A 171 0.31 6.44 10.88
N GLY A 172 -0.10 5.31 10.28
CA GLY A 172 -0.25 5.11 8.85
C GLY A 172 1.08 5.11 8.10
N CYS A 173 1.03 4.75 6.83
CA CYS A 173 2.17 4.83 5.92
C CYS A 173 2.48 6.25 5.45
N THR A 174 1.55 7.17 5.62
CA THR A 174 1.73 8.60 5.30
C THR A 174 2.45 9.38 6.40
N GLY A 175 2.42 8.90 7.65
CA GLY A 175 3.09 9.54 8.79
C GLY A 175 4.60 9.25 8.87
N ALA A 176 5.07 8.15 8.29
CA ALA A 176 6.47 7.71 8.39
C ALA A 176 7.47 8.59 7.59
N VAL A 177 6.98 9.45 6.69
CA VAL A 177 7.84 10.32 5.87
C VAL A 177 8.27 11.59 6.62
N THR A 178 7.58 11.96 7.72
CA THR A 178 7.70 13.31 8.32
C THR A 178 8.75 13.44 9.43
N SER A 179 9.48 12.39 9.81
CA SER A 179 10.46 12.47 10.92
C SER A 179 11.94 12.34 10.53
N ARG A 180 12.28 12.31 9.24
CA ARG A 180 13.63 12.69 8.79
C ARG A 180 13.68 14.16 8.38
N LEU A 181 13.33 15.04 9.31
CA LEU A 181 13.84 16.41 9.23
C LEU A 181 15.33 16.34 9.56
N ILE A 182 16.11 16.46 8.49
CA ILE A 182 17.50 16.88 8.45
C ILE A 182 17.79 17.81 9.63
N SER A 183 18.78 17.44 10.45
CA SER A 183 19.37 18.36 11.42
C SER A 183 19.79 19.65 10.68
N PRO A 184 19.39 20.85 11.13
CA PRO A 184 19.58 22.09 10.39
C PRO A 184 21.04 22.58 10.29
N GLU A 185 22.04 21.79 10.70
CA GLU A 185 23.43 22.24 10.78
C GLU A 185 24.26 22.11 9.50
N ALA A 186 23.72 21.62 8.38
CA ALA A 186 24.54 21.45 7.16
C ALA A 186 23.81 21.65 5.83
N VAL A 187 22.87 22.58 5.73
CA VAL A 187 22.37 23.01 4.41
C VAL A 187 22.57 24.52 4.23
N THR A 188 23.82 24.90 3.99
CA THR A 188 24.17 26.21 3.45
C THR A 188 23.78 26.22 1.97
N PHE A 189 22.53 26.59 1.68
CA PHE A 189 22.14 26.91 0.30
C PHE A 189 22.91 28.15 -0.15
N VAL A 190 23.78 27.98 -1.14
CA VAL A 190 24.33 29.09 -1.93
C VAL A 190 23.22 29.55 -2.87
N SER A 191 22.31 30.39 -2.35
CA SER A 191 21.37 31.15 -3.16
C SER A 191 21.96 32.52 -3.46
N SER A 192 22.88 32.60 -4.41
CA SER A 192 23.36 33.87 -4.96
C SER A 192 23.83 33.71 -6.41
N ALA A 193 22.89 33.51 -7.34
CA ALA A 193 23.16 33.69 -8.78
C ALA A 193 21.97 34.20 -9.62
N ALA A 194 20.81 34.51 -9.03
CA ALA A 194 19.62 34.93 -9.79
C ALA A 194 19.17 36.38 -9.54
N ALA A 195 20.09 37.27 -9.15
CA ALA A 195 19.78 38.68 -8.96
C ALA A 195 20.82 39.61 -9.61
N THR A 196 21.36 39.23 -10.78
CA THR A 196 22.05 40.19 -11.67
C THR A 196 22.07 39.71 -13.12
N ALA A 197 20.90 39.50 -13.72
CA ALA A 197 20.80 39.21 -15.16
C ALA A 197 19.66 40.01 -15.83
N ALA A 198 19.38 41.22 -15.35
CA ALA A 198 18.41 42.13 -15.98
C ALA A 198 19.07 43.17 -16.91
N THR A 199 20.37 43.11 -17.19
CA THR A 199 21.04 44.14 -18.02
C THR A 199 22.17 43.66 -18.93
N SER A 200 22.15 42.40 -19.36
CA SER A 200 22.99 41.98 -20.50
C SER A 200 22.32 40.81 -21.19
N GLY A 201 21.98 40.95 -22.47
CA GLY A 201 21.33 39.94 -23.28
C GLY A 201 22.19 38.68 -23.45
N ALA A 202 22.11 37.77 -22.50
CA ALA A 202 22.70 36.44 -22.57
C ALA A 202 21.68 35.46 -23.18
N THR A 203 22.11 34.72 -24.20
CA THR A 203 21.32 33.72 -24.91
C THR A 203 21.14 32.45 -24.08
N THR A 204 20.06 31.73 -24.36
CA THR A 204 19.52 30.50 -23.73
C THR A 204 20.47 29.30 -23.55
N SER A 205 21.75 29.40 -23.91
CA SER A 205 22.74 28.30 -23.76
C SER A 205 23.55 28.34 -22.46
N GLU A 206 23.53 29.43 -21.68
CA GLU A 206 24.39 29.59 -20.49
C GLU A 206 23.75 29.13 -19.17
N LEU A 207 22.41 29.02 -19.12
CA LEU A 207 21.67 28.60 -17.93
C LEU A 207 21.65 27.08 -17.70
N ALA A 208 22.04 26.28 -18.69
CA ALA A 208 22.04 24.81 -18.60
C ALA A 208 23.23 24.23 -17.80
N SER A 209 24.17 25.07 -17.36
CA SER A 209 25.43 24.63 -16.73
C SER A 209 25.44 24.66 -15.19
N ALA A 210 24.33 25.06 -14.54
CA ALA A 210 24.34 25.37 -13.10
C ALA A 210 23.80 24.27 -12.18
N ILE A 211 23.33 23.12 -12.70
CA ILE A 211 22.74 22.06 -11.86
C ILE A 211 23.43 20.73 -12.12
N THR A 212 24.57 20.54 -11.46
CA THR A 212 25.24 19.23 -11.38
C THR A 212 24.73 18.52 -10.12
N VAL A 213 23.82 17.55 -10.28
CA VAL A 213 23.36 16.69 -9.17
C VAL A 213 24.36 15.54 -9.01
N THR A 214 25.09 15.52 -7.90
CA THR A 214 25.98 14.39 -7.55
C THR A 214 25.16 13.25 -6.91
N SER A 215 25.58 12.02 -7.21
CA SER A 215 24.82 10.77 -7.17
C SER A 215 24.33 10.25 -5.81
N GLU A 216 24.59 10.95 -4.69
CA GLU A 216 24.22 10.46 -3.35
C GLU A 216 22.86 10.98 -2.82
N ALA A 217 22.19 11.88 -3.55
CA ALA A 217 20.91 12.48 -3.12
C ALA A 217 19.73 12.27 -4.10
N ALA A 218 19.75 11.22 -4.92
CA ALA A 218 18.74 10.98 -5.95
C ALA A 218 17.40 10.40 -5.45
N SER A 219 17.25 10.07 -4.17
CA SER A 219 16.09 9.31 -3.69
C SER A 219 14.82 10.12 -3.40
N ALA A 220 14.81 11.44 -3.57
CA ALA A 220 13.60 12.26 -3.43
C ALA A 220 13.76 13.64 -4.10
N ILE A 221 13.64 13.70 -5.42
CA ILE A 221 13.46 14.98 -6.13
C ILE A 221 12.10 14.95 -6.82
N THR A 222 11.16 15.76 -6.31
CA THR A 222 9.88 16.03 -6.96
C THR A 222 10.01 17.35 -7.72
N VAL A 223 10.12 17.30 -9.05
CA VAL A 223 10.13 18.50 -9.90
C VAL A 223 8.69 18.88 -10.19
N THR A 224 8.24 20.04 -9.70
CA THR A 224 6.94 20.62 -10.05
C THR A 224 7.03 21.44 -11.34
N SER A 225 5.94 21.45 -12.09
CA SER A 225 5.87 21.65 -13.55
C SER A 225 6.23 23.03 -14.12
N GLU A 226 6.65 24.01 -13.32
CA GLU A 226 7.04 25.33 -13.83
C GLU A 226 8.50 25.42 -14.30
N ALA A 227 9.33 24.40 -14.01
CA ALA A 227 10.75 24.37 -14.34
C ALA A 227 11.17 23.22 -15.29
N ALA A 228 10.21 22.57 -15.96
CA ALA A 228 10.47 21.37 -16.76
C ALA A 228 11.14 21.63 -18.13
N GLU A 229 11.20 22.87 -18.61
CA GLU A 229 11.72 23.18 -19.96
C GLU A 229 13.26 23.20 -20.06
N ALA A 230 14.02 23.09 -18.96
CA ALA A 230 15.48 23.21 -18.97
C ALA A 230 16.26 22.04 -18.35
N VAL A 231 15.61 20.90 -18.07
CA VAL A 231 16.27 19.75 -17.43
C VAL A 231 16.80 18.78 -18.48
N THR A 232 18.11 18.79 -18.69
CA THR A 232 18.80 17.80 -19.53
C THR A 232 19.32 16.67 -18.62
N VAL A 233 18.67 15.51 -18.63
CA VAL A 233 19.12 14.34 -17.85
C VAL A 233 20.13 13.56 -18.69
N THR A 234 21.39 13.50 -18.25
CA THR A 234 22.41 12.63 -18.86
C THR A 234 22.27 11.19 -18.36
N SER A 235 22.58 10.24 -19.24
CA SER A 235 22.04 8.87 -19.29
C SER A 235 22.47 7.88 -18.20
N GLU A 236 23.03 8.32 -17.06
CA GLU A 236 23.35 7.42 -15.93
C GLU A 236 22.33 7.48 -14.78
N ALA A 237 21.40 8.45 -14.78
CA ALA A 237 20.42 8.66 -13.68
C ALA A 237 18.95 8.36 -14.05
N ALA A 238 18.69 7.68 -15.17
CA ALA A 238 17.33 7.50 -15.70
C ALA A 238 16.45 6.52 -14.91
N SER A 239 17.00 5.72 -13.99
CA SER A 239 16.26 4.67 -13.28
C SER A 239 15.45 5.13 -12.06
N ALA A 240 15.54 6.41 -11.66
CA ALA A 240 14.94 6.90 -10.40
C ALA A 240 14.00 8.11 -10.55
N VAL A 241 13.75 8.60 -11.76
CA VAL A 241 12.93 9.82 -11.96
C VAL A 241 11.50 9.43 -12.33
N THR A 242 10.55 9.70 -11.42
CA THR A 242 9.11 9.59 -11.69
C THR A 242 8.56 10.98 -12.03
N VAL A 243 8.22 11.22 -13.30
CA VAL A 243 7.57 12.47 -13.73
C VAL A 243 6.06 12.28 -13.70
N THR A 244 5.38 12.87 -12.73
CA THR A 244 3.91 12.90 -12.69
C THR A 244 3.42 14.11 -13.48
N SER A 245 2.96 13.90 -14.72
CA SER A 245 2.28 14.96 -15.47
C SER A 245 0.77 14.77 -15.39
N ALA A 246 0.08 15.80 -14.89
CA ALA A 246 -1.37 15.91 -14.96
C ALA A 246 -1.73 16.91 -16.08
N ALA A 247 -1.70 16.45 -17.33
CA ALA A 247 -2.29 17.17 -18.45
C ALA A 247 -2.73 16.16 -19.52
N THR A 248 -3.99 15.77 -19.43
CA THR A 248 -4.68 14.97 -20.43
C THR A 248 -4.76 15.73 -21.76
N ALA A 249 -4.48 15.02 -22.86
CA ALA A 249 -4.78 15.35 -24.25
C ALA A 249 -3.93 16.42 -24.94
N LEU A 250 -2.75 16.04 -25.41
CA LEU A 250 -2.28 16.24 -26.79
C LEU A 250 -0.92 15.54 -26.93
N THR A 251 -0.63 14.98 -28.11
CA THR A 251 0.66 14.35 -28.54
C THR A 251 0.82 12.83 -28.43
N THR A 252 -0.10 12.06 -29.03
CA THR A 252 0.24 10.69 -29.48
C THR A 252 0.90 10.70 -30.89
N GLU A 253 0.74 11.77 -31.68
CA GLU A 253 1.36 11.87 -33.02
C GLU A 253 2.82 12.36 -33.01
N ALA A 254 3.27 13.11 -31.99
CA ALA A 254 4.62 13.68 -31.96
C ALA A 254 5.70 12.62 -31.68
N VAL A 255 5.39 11.60 -30.88
CA VAL A 255 6.36 10.56 -30.49
C VAL A 255 6.71 9.64 -31.68
N SER A 256 5.74 9.34 -32.55
CA SER A 256 5.97 8.50 -33.74
C SER A 256 6.80 9.20 -34.83
N ALA A 257 6.71 10.53 -34.92
CA ALA A 257 7.50 11.33 -35.87
C ALA A 257 8.98 11.43 -35.46
N VAL A 258 9.28 11.39 -34.16
CA VAL A 258 10.65 11.46 -33.66
C VAL A 258 11.38 10.10 -33.82
N THR A 259 10.67 8.97 -33.65
CA THR A 259 11.28 7.64 -33.83
C THR A 259 11.61 7.33 -35.30
N SER A 260 10.84 7.88 -36.25
CA SER A 260 11.08 7.69 -37.68
C SER A 260 12.19 8.60 -38.23
N ALA A 261 12.40 9.79 -37.65
CA ALA A 261 13.53 10.65 -37.99
C ALA A 261 14.89 10.09 -37.51
N ALA A 262 14.92 9.39 -36.35
CA ALA A 262 16.13 8.82 -35.80
C ALA A 262 16.71 7.64 -36.64
N SER A 263 15.86 6.87 -37.34
CA SER A 263 16.33 5.80 -38.22
C SER A 263 16.86 6.30 -39.58
N ALA A 264 16.55 7.53 -39.99
CA ALA A 264 16.99 8.07 -41.27
C ALA A 264 18.41 8.67 -41.24
N VAL A 265 18.97 8.95 -40.05
CA VAL A 265 20.24 9.68 -39.90
C VAL A 265 21.48 8.76 -39.83
N THR A 266 21.31 7.44 -39.70
CA THR A 266 22.45 6.50 -39.55
C THR A 266 23.04 5.97 -40.87
N THR A 267 22.57 6.40 -42.05
CA THR A 267 23.10 5.88 -43.33
C THR A 267 23.53 7.00 -44.29
N GLN A 268 24.58 7.73 -43.94
CA GLN A 268 25.35 8.49 -44.94
C GLN A 268 26.82 8.62 -44.55
N VAL A 269 27.55 7.50 -44.54
CA VAL A 269 29.01 7.51 -44.57
C VAL A 269 29.45 7.60 -46.03
N VAL A 270 29.92 8.78 -46.42
CA VAL A 270 30.50 9.07 -47.73
C VAL A 270 31.90 8.43 -47.82
N PRO A 271 32.23 7.60 -48.82
CA PRO A 271 33.60 7.16 -49.02
C PRO A 271 34.45 8.25 -49.70
N VAL A 272 35.55 8.62 -49.05
CA VAL A 272 36.61 9.46 -49.59
C VAL A 272 37.39 8.68 -50.65
N ALA A 273 37.34 9.12 -51.90
CA ALA A 273 38.13 8.56 -52.99
C ALA A 273 39.58 9.06 -52.91
N THR A 274 40.53 8.15 -52.70
CA THR A 274 41.97 8.43 -52.79
C THR A 274 42.43 8.18 -54.22
N THR A 275 42.94 9.22 -54.87
CA THR A 275 43.63 9.18 -56.15
C THR A 275 44.99 8.49 -56.00
N SER A 276 45.33 7.58 -56.92
CA SER A 276 46.69 7.07 -57.10
C SER A 276 46.99 7.03 -58.59
N ALA A 277 47.87 7.94 -59.00
CA ALA A 277 48.49 7.93 -60.32
C ALA A 277 49.58 6.86 -60.35
N SER A 278 49.60 6.00 -61.37
CA SER A 278 50.80 5.22 -61.72
C SER A 278 51.23 5.58 -63.14
N VAL A 279 52.43 6.15 -63.20
CA VAL A 279 53.26 6.29 -64.39
C VAL A 279 54.00 4.96 -64.59
N ALA A 280 53.81 4.33 -65.75
CA ALA A 280 54.78 3.54 -66.53
C ALA A 280 54.03 2.74 -67.60
#